data_AF-A0A5E7ZUL6-F1
#
_entry.id   AF-A0A5E7ZUL6-F1
#
_cell.length_a   1.000
_cell.length_b   1.000
_cell.length_c   1.000
_cell.angle_alpha   90.00
_cell.angle_beta   90.00
_cell.angle_gamma   90.00
#
_symmetry.space_group_name_H-M   'P 1'
#
loop_
_entity.id
_entity.type
_entity.pdbx_description
1 polymer ?
#
loop_
_entity_poly.entity_id
_entity_poly.type
_entity_poly.pdbx_seq_one_letter_code
_entity_poly.pdbx_strand_id
1 'polypeptide(L)'
;MWPDWVITFVGDGRIALLALAVIGLEAVLILVFMRSRARVGSLILTMASGAGLLGALYAALSGASAGMIAVWLVLALLAHASDMGTRLFRNT
;
A
#
# COMPACT_ATOMS: atom_id res chain seq x y z
N MET A 1 10.26 26.82 8.98
CA MET A 1 8.93 26.37 9.46
C MET A 1 8.14 25.95 8.24
N TRP A 2 7.48 24.78 8.27
CA TRP A 2 6.63 24.35 7.14
C TRP A 2 5.36 25.20 7.10
N PRO A 3 4.76 25.44 5.91
CA PRO A 3 3.48 26.13 5.82
C PRO A 3 2.36 25.36 6.56
N ASP A 4 1.44 26.08 7.21
CA ASP A 4 0.36 25.47 8.01
C ASP A 4 -0.48 24.48 7.21
N TRP A 5 -0.73 24.78 5.93
CA TRP A 5 -1.49 23.89 5.04
C TRP A 5 -0.82 22.53 4.83
N VAL A 6 0.52 22.45 4.88
CA VAL A 6 1.28 21.18 4.79
C VAL A 6 1.05 20.36 6.06
N ILE A 7 1.09 21.01 7.21
CA ILE A 7 0.90 20.37 8.51
C ILE A 7 -0.51 19.78 8.59
N THR A 8 -1.54 20.54 8.20
CA THR A 8 -2.92 20.05 8.14
C THR A 8 -3.08 18.91 7.13
N PHE A 9 -2.44 19.01 5.96
CA PHE A 9 -2.50 17.96 4.94
C PHE A 9 -1.93 16.62 5.42
N VAL A 10 -0.85 16.66 6.20
CA VAL A 10 -0.27 15.47 6.83
C VAL A 10 -1.13 15.00 8.01
N GLY A 11 -1.54 15.93 8.89
CA GLY A 11 -2.33 15.64 10.09
C GLY A 11 -3.67 14.96 9.78
N ASP A 12 -4.37 15.39 8.73
CA ASP A 12 -5.65 14.82 8.28
C ASP A 12 -5.49 13.46 7.57
N GLY A 13 -4.26 12.99 7.35
CA GLY A 13 -4.00 11.74 6.62
C GLY A 13 -4.15 11.84 5.09
N ARG A 14 -4.41 13.02 4.53
CA ARG A 14 -4.54 13.21 3.06
C ARG A 14 -3.28 12.83 2.31
N ILE A 15 -2.11 12.95 2.95
CA ILE A 15 -0.84 12.47 2.42
C ILE A 15 -0.86 10.97 2.12
N ALA A 16 -1.51 10.16 2.97
CA ALA A 16 -1.63 8.73 2.76
C ALA A 16 -2.55 8.41 1.57
N LEU A 17 -3.62 9.19 1.37
CA LEU A 17 -4.49 9.07 0.19
C LEU A 17 -3.76 9.45 -1.10
N LEU A 18 -2.94 10.51 -1.07
CA LEU A 18 -2.11 10.89 -2.22
C LEU A 18 -1.12 9.78 -2.57
N ALA A 19 -0.42 9.24 -1.57
CA ALA A 19 0.49 8.11 -1.77
C ALA A 19 -0.25 6.88 -2.31
N LEU A 20 -1.47 6.60 -1.82
CA LEU A 20 -2.30 5.51 -2.30
C LEU A 20 -2.72 5.71 -3.76
N ALA A 21 -3.01 6.95 -4.17
CA ALA A 21 -3.29 7.29 -5.56
C ALA A 21 -2.06 7.07 -6.46
N VAL A 22 -0.85 7.38 -5.98
CA VAL A 22 0.40 7.11 -6.71
C VAL A 22 0.61 5.60 -6.89
N ILE A 23 0.46 4.80 -5.82
CA ILE A 23 0.53 3.33 -5.93
C ILE A 23 -0.55 2.79 -6.87
N GLY A 24 -1.77 3.31 -6.79
CA GLY A 24 -2.86 2.93 -7.69
C GLY A 24 -2.52 3.22 -9.16
N LEU A 25 -1.94 4.39 -9.44
CA LEU A 25 -1.49 4.75 -10.79
C LEU A 25 -0.39 3.80 -11.27
N GLU A 26 0.62 3.53 -10.45
CA GLU A 26 1.67 2.56 -10.78
C GLU A 26 1.10 1.17 -11.07
N ALA A 27 0.09 0.74 -10.31
CA ALA A 27 -0.53 -0.59 -10.49
C ALA A 27 -1.24 -0.67 -11.84
N VAL A 28 -1.94 0.40 -12.23
CA VAL A 28 -2.55 0.53 -13.55
C VAL A 28 -1.50 0.50 -14.65
N LEU A 29 -0.39 1.24 -14.50
CA LEU A 29 0.70 1.25 -15.47
C LEU A 29 1.31 -0.14 -15.63
N ILE A 30 1.60 -0.85 -14.54
CA ILE A 30 2.12 -2.21 -14.57
C ILE A 30 1.13 -3.14 -15.29
N LEU A 31 -0.16 -3.06 -14.98
CA LEU A 31 -1.18 -3.90 -15.60
C LEU A 31 -1.31 -3.66 -17.11
N VAL A 32 -1.20 -2.40 -17.55
CA VAL A 32 -1.32 -2.01 -18.96
C VAL A 32 -0.05 -2.36 -19.75
N PHE A 33 1.13 -2.08 -19.19
CA PHE A 33 2.39 -2.15 -19.93
C PHE A 33 3.16 -3.47 -19.77
N MET A 34 2.91 -4.26 -18.71
CA MET A 34 3.59 -5.55 -18.54
C MET A 34 2.83 -6.72 -19.18
N ARG A 35 3.51 -7.42 -20.09
CA ARG A 35 2.99 -8.59 -20.80
C ARG A 35 3.19 -9.92 -20.04
N SER A 36 4.08 -9.95 -19.06
CA SER A 36 4.44 -11.18 -18.31
C SER A 36 3.57 -11.38 -17.06
N ARG A 37 2.55 -12.23 -17.15
CA ARG A 37 1.61 -12.54 -16.05
C ARG A 37 2.30 -12.99 -14.76
N ALA A 38 3.37 -13.78 -14.86
CA ALA A 38 4.06 -14.32 -13.70
C ALA A 38 4.86 -13.26 -12.91
N ARG A 39 5.31 -12.18 -13.55
CA ARG A 39 5.98 -11.05 -12.87
C ARG A 39 4.97 -10.03 -12.35
N VAL A 40 3.83 -9.90 -13.02
CA VAL A 40 2.72 -9.04 -12.59
C VAL A 40 2.15 -9.50 -11.24
N GLY A 41 2.02 -10.81 -11.01
CA GLY A 41 1.50 -11.34 -9.74
C GLY A 41 2.29 -10.93 -8.51
N SER A 42 3.63 -11.08 -8.52
CA SER A 42 4.46 -10.69 -7.36
C SER A 42 4.45 -9.18 -7.14
N LEU A 43 4.52 -8.39 -8.23
CA LEU A 43 4.44 -6.93 -8.14
C LEU A 43 3.11 -6.47 -7.53
N ILE A 44 1.99 -7.04 -7.96
CA ILE A 44 0.67 -6.71 -7.40
C ILE A 44 0.62 -7.03 -5.90
N LEU A 45 1.18 -8.15 -5.44
CA LEU A 45 1.22 -8.49 -4.01
C LEU A 45 2.08 -7.50 -3.20
N THR A 46 3.24 -7.08 -3.72
CA THR A 46 4.05 -6.03 -3.10
C THR A 46 3.28 -4.71 -3.01
N MET A 47 2.61 -4.31 -4.09
CA MET A 47 1.83 -3.07 -4.13
C MET A 47 0.61 -3.13 -3.21
N ALA A 48 -0.07 -4.28 -3.13
CA ALA A 48 -1.17 -4.51 -2.19
C ALA A 48 -0.70 -4.41 -0.73
N SER A 49 0.50 -4.92 -0.42
CA SER A 49 1.11 -4.73 0.89
C SER A 49 1.35 -3.26 1.22
N GLY A 50 1.92 -2.49 0.28
CA GLY A 50 2.11 -1.05 0.42
C GLY A 50 0.79 -0.29 0.58
N ALA A 51 -0.23 -0.64 -0.21
CA ALA A 51 -1.58 -0.07 -0.10
C ALA A 51 -2.21 -0.35 1.28
N GLY A 52 -2.03 -1.56 1.82
CA GLY A 52 -2.50 -1.91 3.17
C GLY A 52 -1.81 -1.08 4.25
N LEU A 53 -0.49 -0.87 4.13
CA LEU A 53 0.28 -0.05 5.07
C LEU A 53 -0.14 1.43 5.01
N LEU A 54 -0.38 1.97 3.81
CA LEU A 54 -0.92 3.33 3.64
C LEU A 54 -2.35 3.46 4.15
N GLY A 55 -3.18 2.41 4.01
CA GLY A 55 -4.50 2.34 4.61
C GLY A 55 -4.44 2.38 6.14
N ALA A 56 -3.50 1.66 6.75
CA ALA A 56 -3.25 1.71 8.19
C ALA A 56 -2.76 3.10 8.64
N LEU A 57 -1.87 3.74 7.87
CA LEU A 57 -1.40 5.09 8.12
C LEU A 57 -2.54 6.11 8.05
N TYR A 58 -3.37 6.04 7.00
CA TYR A 58 -4.55 6.89 6.87
C TYR A 58 -5.51 6.70 8.04
N ALA A 59 -5.80 5.46 8.43
CA ALA A 59 -6.64 5.14 9.58
C ALA A 59 -6.07 5.72 10.88
N ALA A 60 -4.76 5.64 11.10
CA ALA A 60 -4.09 6.20 12.27
C ALA A 60 -4.19 7.74 12.30
N LEU A 61 -3.98 8.41 11.16
CA LEU A 61 -4.01 9.88 11.06
C LEU A 61 -5.43 10.45 11.11
N SER A 62 -6.42 9.73 10.58
CA SER A 62 -7.84 10.14 10.59
C SER A 62 -8.55 9.87 11.91
N GLY A 63 -7.86 9.33 12.92
CA GLY A 63 -8.45 9.03 14.23
C GLY A 63 -9.36 7.79 14.23
N ALA A 64 -9.17 6.85 13.29
CA ALA A 64 -9.92 5.62 13.26
C ALA A 64 -9.63 4.72 14.48
N SER A 65 -10.51 3.74 14.73
CA SER A 65 -10.34 2.81 15.84
C SER A 65 -9.11 1.91 15.65
N ALA A 66 -8.52 1.46 16.77
CA ALA A 66 -7.42 0.51 16.75
C ALA A 66 -7.74 -0.78 15.97
N GLY A 67 -9.00 -1.22 15.99
CA GLY A 67 -9.47 -2.37 15.21
C GLY A 67 -9.34 -2.16 13.70
N MET A 68 -9.68 -0.97 13.19
CA MET A 68 -9.55 -0.65 11.77
C MET A 68 -8.08 -0.63 11.33
N ILE A 69 -7.19 -0.08 12.16
CA ILE A 69 -5.75 -0.07 11.91
C ILE A 69 -5.22 -1.51 11.86
N ALA A 70 -5.63 -2.36 12.81
CA ALA A 70 -5.22 -3.76 12.87
C ALA A 70 -5.67 -4.54 11.61
N VAL A 71 -6.88 -4.31 11.12
CA VAL A 71 -7.37 -4.94 9.87
C VAL A 71 -6.46 -4.59 8.70
N TRP A 72 -6.12 -3.31 8.52
CA TRP A 72 -5.21 -2.89 7.45
C TRP A 72 -3.82 -3.49 7.58
N LEU A 73 -3.27 -3.57 8.80
CA LEU A 73 -1.97 -4.21 9.05
C LEU A 73 -2.00 -5.71 8.75
N VAL A 74 -3.08 -6.42 9.11
CA VAL A 74 -3.25 -7.84 8.78
C VAL A 74 -3.32 -8.03 7.26
N LEU A 75 -4.07 -7.20 6.55
CA LEU A 75 -4.12 -7.24 5.07
C LEU A 75 -2.73 -6.98 4.46
N ALA A 76 -2.00 -5.98 4.96
CA ALA A 76 -0.66 -5.66 4.50
C ALA A 76 0.32 -6.83 4.73
N LEU A 77 0.21 -7.50 5.89
CA LEU A 77 1.01 -8.66 6.27
C LEU A 77 0.72 -9.86 5.35
N LEU A 78 -0.56 -10.18 5.13
CA LEU A 78 -0.96 -11.31 4.28
C LEU A 78 -0.49 -11.13 2.83
N ALA A 79 -0.63 -9.91 2.29
CA ALA A 79 -0.13 -9.57 0.96
C ALA A 79 1.40 -9.69 0.89
N HIS A 80 2.11 -9.21 1.91
CA HIS A 80 3.57 -9.29 1.98
C HIS A 80 4.08 -10.73 2.09
N ALA A 81 3.49 -11.52 2.99
CA ALA A 81 3.86 -12.91 3.21
C ALA A 81 3.63 -13.74 1.94
N SER A 82 2.54 -13.46 1.22
CA SER A 82 2.24 -14.09 -0.06
C SER A 82 3.29 -13.73 -1.13
N ASP A 83 3.68 -12.46 -1.25
CA ASP A 83 4.75 -12.03 -2.16
C ASP A 83 6.07 -12.77 -1.83
N MET A 84 6.47 -12.78 -0.56
CA MET A 84 7.67 -13.49 -0.11
C MET A 84 7.63 -14.98 -0.41
N GLY A 85 6.49 -15.64 -0.18
CA GLY A 85 6.28 -17.04 -0.56
C GLY A 85 6.49 -17.26 -2.05
N THR A 86 5.86 -16.44 -2.91
CA THR A 86 6.02 -16.58 -4.37
C THR A 86 7.47 -16.39 -4.83
N ARG A 87 8.24 -15.53 -4.16
CA ARG A 87 9.67 -15.31 -4.46
C ARG A 87 10.53 -16.48 -4.01
N LEU A 88 10.25 -17.03 -2.82
CA LEU A 88 11.00 -18.13 -2.25
C LEU A 88 10.84 -19.41 -3.08
N PHE A 89 9.61 -19.78 -3.44
CA PHE A 89 9.31 -21.01 -4.21
C PHE A 89 9.62 -20.90 -5.71
N ARG A 90 9.78 -19.69 -6.24
CA ARG A 90 10.16 -19.49 -7.66
C ARG A 90 11.66 -19.61 -7.90
N ASN A 91 12.48 -19.42 -6.86
CA ASN A 91 13.94 -19.46 -6.94
C ASN A 91 14.55 -20.79 -6.43
N THR A 92 13.71 -21.73 -5.97
CA THR A 92 14.05 -23.14 -5.70
C THR A 92 13.63 -24.02 -6.86
#